data_AF-A0A8T5F1R7-F1
#
_entry.id   AF-A0A8T5F1R7-F1
#
_cell.length_a   1.000
_cell.length_b   1.000
_cell.length_c   1.000
_cell.angle_alpha   90.00
_cell.angle_beta   90.00
_cell.angle_gamma   90.00
#
_symmetry.space_group_name_H-M   'P 1'
#
loop_
_entity.id
_entity.type
_entity.pdbx_description
1 polymer ?
#
loop_
_entity_poly.entity_id
_entity_poly.type
_entity_poly.pdbx_seq_one_letter_code
_entity_poly.pdbx_strand_id
1 'polypeptide(L)'
;MFGRKINIFEKILLPVGIALTFLGFYLILLAEQSSSLLNWIRLATLFSWMMLLFIIIVTATTEDMKEELALIQKEHVTEIKILKEISHDQLNEIKLLRQDLQKRKK
;
A
#
# COMPACT_ATOMS: atom_id res chain seq x y z
N MET A 1 14.48 12.59 1.25
CA MET A 1 14.26 11.29 0.57
C MET A 1 14.18 10.23 1.65
N PHE A 2 12.98 9.94 2.13
CA PHE A 2 12.78 8.87 3.10
C PHE A 2 13.15 7.54 2.45
N GLY A 3 14.12 6.84 3.04
CA GLY A 3 14.59 5.55 2.53
C GLY A 3 13.43 4.55 2.55
N ARG A 4 12.93 4.19 1.36
CA ARG A 4 11.95 3.11 1.22
C ARG A 4 12.61 1.83 1.71
N LYS A 5 12.18 1.34 2.88
CA LYS A 5 12.63 0.03 3.36
C LYS A 5 12.04 -0.99 2.40
N ILE A 6 12.90 -1.75 1.71
CA ILE A 6 12.48 -2.84 0.83
C ILE A 6 11.61 -3.77 1.65
N ASN A 7 10.33 -3.84 1.30
CA ASN A 7 9.34 -4.53 2.09
C ASN A 7 9.53 -6.04 1.95
N ILE A 8 9.13 -6.80 2.97
CA ILE A 8 9.16 -8.27 2.94
C ILE A 8 8.32 -8.78 1.77
N PHE A 9 7.23 -8.08 1.47
CA PHE A 9 6.40 -8.34 0.30
C PHE A 9 7.18 -8.22 -1.00
N GLU A 10 7.91 -7.12 -1.20
CA GLU A 10 8.73 -6.92 -2.40
C GLU A 10 9.87 -7.94 -2.48
N LYS A 11 10.46 -8.29 -1.33
CA LYS A 11 11.53 -9.28 -1.23
C LYS A 11 11.08 -10.71 -1.58
N ILE A 12 9.80 -11.03 -1.40
CA ILE A 12 9.21 -12.35 -1.72
C ILE A 12 8.54 -12.33 -3.09
N LEU A 13 7.78 -11.28 -3.39
CA LEU A 13 7.00 -11.18 -4.62
C LEU A 13 7.89 -11.04 -5.86
N LEU A 14 9.01 -10.31 -5.76
CA LEU A 14 9.94 -10.12 -6.87
C LEU A 14 10.56 -11.45 -7.34
N PRO A 15 11.15 -12.30 -6.47
CA PRO A 15 11.61 -13.62 -6.89
C PRO A 15 10.47 -14.55 -7.30
N VAL A 16 9.29 -14.48 -6.66
CA VAL A 16 8.12 -15.28 -7.08
C VAL A 16 7.63 -14.89 -8.47
N GLY A 17 7.59 -13.60 -8.79
CA GLY A 17 7.21 -13.08 -10.11
C GLY A 17 8.20 -13.49 -11.20
N ILE A 18 9.51 -13.46 -10.90
CA ILE A 18 10.55 -13.97 -11.81
C ILE A 18 10.42 -15.48 -11.99
N ALA A 19 10.26 -16.24 -10.90
CA ALA A 19 10.10 -17.69 -10.98
C ALA A 19 8.88 -18.06 -11.82
N LEU A 20 7.77 -17.34 -11.65
CA LEU A 20 6.60 -17.51 -12.48
C LEU A 20 6.92 -17.23 -13.95
N THR A 21 7.47 -16.07 -14.33
CA THR A 21 7.73 -15.78 -15.75
C THR A 21 8.56 -16.86 -16.45
N PHE A 22 9.55 -17.44 -15.77
CA PHE A 22 10.27 -18.60 -16.29
C PHE A 22 9.41 -19.85 -16.41
N LEU A 23 8.60 -20.17 -15.39
CA LEU A 23 7.71 -21.34 -15.38
C LEU A 23 6.65 -21.27 -16.48
N GLY A 24 6.05 -20.10 -16.71
CA GLY A 24 5.07 -19.90 -17.76
C GLY A 24 5.65 -19.94 -19.14
N PHE A 25 6.82 -19.32 -19.33
CA PHE A 25 7.55 -19.43 -20.59
C PHE A 25 7.88 -20.88 -20.92
N TYR A 26 8.34 -21.66 -19.92
CA TYR A 26 8.60 -23.08 -20.06
C TYR A 26 7.35 -23.88 -20.42
N LEU A 27 6.21 -23.63 -19.75
CA LEU A 27 4.94 -24.29 -20.05
C LEU A 27 4.42 -23.97 -21.45
N ILE A 28 4.61 -22.73 -21.93
CA ILE A 28 4.24 -22.32 -23.29
C ILE A 28 5.10 -23.05 -24.33
N LEU A 29 6.42 -23.13 -24.12
CA LEU A 29 7.35 -23.87 -24.98
C LEU A 29 7.01 -25.37 -25.06
N LEU A 30 6.63 -25.96 -23.94
CA LEU A 30 6.23 -27.37 -23.86
C LEU A 30 4.89 -27.61 -24.57
N ALA A 31 3.95 -26.67 -24.44
CA ALA A 31 2.68 -26.70 -25.16
C ALA A 31 2.84 -26.50 -26.69
N GLU A 32 3.90 -25.84 -27.12
CA GLU A 32 4.19 -25.60 -28.54
C GLU A 32 4.70 -26.86 -29.27
N GLN A 33 5.46 -27.73 -28.59
CA GLN A 33 5.92 -29.01 -29.14
C GLN A 33 4.81 -30.07 -29.31
N SER A 34 3.68 -29.93 -28.61
CA SER A 34 2.54 -30.84 -28.76
C SER A 34 1.66 -30.45 -29.98
N SER A 35 1.47 -31.40 -30.90
CA SER A 35 0.89 -31.19 -32.23
C SER A 35 -0.60 -30.77 -32.26
N SER A 36 -0.86 -29.68 -32.97
CA SER A 36 -2.03 -29.22 -33.75
C SER A 36 -3.48 -29.26 -33.22
N LEU A 37 -3.87 -30.03 -32.20
CA LEU A 37 -5.29 -30.12 -31.79
C LEU A 37 -5.67 -29.22 -30.60
N LEU A 38 -4.70 -28.51 -30.01
CA LEU A 38 -4.85 -27.79 -28.75
C LEU A 38 -4.66 -26.27 -28.85
N ASN A 39 -4.93 -25.65 -30.01
CA ASN A 39 -4.77 -24.19 -30.17
C ASN A 39 -5.65 -23.38 -29.21
N TRP A 40 -6.88 -23.85 -28.93
CA TRP A 40 -7.77 -23.19 -27.97
C TRP A 40 -7.30 -23.30 -26.53
N ILE A 41 -6.78 -24.47 -26.14
CA ILE A 41 -6.19 -24.66 -24.82
C ILE A 41 -4.92 -23.82 -24.68
N ARG A 42 -4.12 -23.70 -25.74
CA ARG A 42 -2.95 -22.83 -25.79
C ARG A 42 -3.31 -21.35 -25.57
N LEU A 43 -4.37 -20.87 -26.22
CA LEU A 43 -4.88 -19.51 -26.02
C LEU A 43 -5.37 -19.31 -24.58
N ALA A 44 -6.10 -20.29 -24.03
CA ALA A 44 -6.58 -20.23 -22.65
C ALA A 44 -5.43 -20.24 -21.63
N THR A 45 -4.37 -21.02 -21.86
CA THR A 45 -3.18 -21.05 -21.03
C THR A 45 -2.42 -19.71 -21.09
N LEU A 46 -2.24 -19.14 -22.28
CA LEU A 46 -1.64 -17.80 -22.44
C LEU A 46 -2.46 -16.71 -21.76
N PHE A 47 -3.78 -16.75 -21.92
CA PHE A 47 -4.69 -15.79 -21.29
C PHE A 47 -4.67 -15.92 -19.76
N SER A 48 -4.74 -17.14 -19.24
CA SER A 48 -4.63 -17.43 -17.81
C SER A 48 -3.27 -16.97 -17.25
N TRP A 49 -2.20 -17.16 -18.03
CA TRP A 49 -0.86 -16.70 -17.69
C TRP A 49 -0.78 -15.16 -17.56
N MET A 50 -1.33 -14.45 -18.55
CA MET A 50 -1.42 -12.99 -18.50
C MET A 50 -2.27 -12.49 -17.33
N MET A 51 -3.40 -13.15 -17.05
CA MET A 51 -4.24 -12.82 -15.90
C MET A 51 -3.52 -13.02 -14.57
N LEU A 52 -2.67 -14.04 -14.47
CA LEU A 52 -1.92 -14.32 -13.26
C LEU A 52 -0.84 -13.24 -13.03
N LEU A 53 -0.12 -12.83 -14.08
CA LEU A 53 0.79 -11.69 -14.02
C LEU A 53 0.05 -10.39 -13.63
N PHE A 54 -1.13 -10.16 -14.19
CA PHE A 54 -1.95 -9.00 -13.86
C PHE A 54 -2.32 -8.98 -12.37
N ILE A 55 -2.79 -10.10 -11.81
CA ILE A 55 -3.15 -10.20 -10.39
C ILE A 55 -1.92 -9.95 -9.51
N ILE A 56 -0.74 -10.47 -9.86
CA ILE A 56 0.50 -10.22 -9.12
C ILE A 56 0.81 -8.72 -9.07
N ILE A 57 0.73 -8.04 -10.21
CA ILE A 57 1.00 -6.59 -10.29
C ILE A 57 -0.02 -5.80 -9.45
N VAL A 58 -1.31 -6.11 -9.60
CA VAL A 58 -2.38 -5.44 -8.82
C VAL A 58 -2.19 -5.67 -7.32
N THR A 59 -1.84 -6.90 -6.91
CA THR A 59 -1.61 -7.20 -5.50
C THR A 59 -0.44 -6.37 -4.96
N ALA A 60 0.65 -6.26 -5.73
CA ALA A 60 1.79 -5.42 -5.35
C ALA A 60 1.42 -3.95 -5.17
N THR A 61 0.72 -3.36 -6.14
CA THR A 61 0.33 -1.95 -6.05
C THR A 61 -0.66 -1.69 -4.92
N THR A 62 -1.58 -2.62 -4.65
CA THR A 62 -2.52 -2.48 -3.54
C THR A 62 -1.84 -2.57 -2.18
N GLU A 63 -0.78 -3.38 -2.04
CA GLU A 63 -0.04 -3.48 -0.79
C GLU A 63 0.78 -2.22 -0.53
N ASP A 64 1.48 -1.71 -1.55
CA ASP A 64 2.22 -0.44 -1.48
C ASP A 64 1.27 0.72 -1.09
N MET A 65 0.08 0.80 -1.71
CA MET A 65 -0.92 1.81 -1.36
C MET A 65 -1.42 1.70 0.09
N LYS A 66 -1.62 0.48 0.61
CA LYS A 66 -2.06 0.29 1.99
C LYS A 66 -1.01 0.77 2.99
N GLU A 67 0.27 0.53 2.71
CA GLU A 67 1.36 0.98 3.58
C GLU A 67 1.47 2.50 3.61
N GLU A 68 1.41 3.15 2.45
CA GLU A 68 1.39 4.62 2.37
C GLU A 68 0.19 5.19 3.14
N LEU A 69 -1.01 4.61 2.95
CA LEU A 69 -2.21 5.06 3.64
C LEU A 69 -2.09 4.89 5.17
N ALA A 70 -1.50 3.79 5.64
CA ALA A 70 -1.28 3.54 7.06
C ALA A 70 -0.28 4.53 7.68
N LEU A 71 0.73 4.96 6.91
CA LEU A 71 1.70 5.95 7.34
C LEU A 71 1.03 7.34 7.45
N ILE A 72 0.31 7.75 6.41
CA ILE A 72 -0.46 9.00 6.38
C ILE A 72 -1.47 9.03 7.54
N GLN A 73 -2.16 7.91 7.81
CA GLN A 73 -3.10 7.82 8.93
C GLN A 73 -2.41 8.04 10.28
N LYS A 74 -1.21 7.47 10.50
CA LYS A 74 -0.44 7.68 11.74
C LYS A 74 -0.02 9.14 11.92
N GLU A 75 0.40 9.78 10.84
CA GLU A 75 0.76 11.20 10.84
C GLU A 75 -0.46 12.05 11.20
N HIS A 76 -1.60 11.84 10.55
CA HIS A 76 -2.85 12.56 10.87
C HIS A 76 -3.32 12.34 12.31
N VAL A 77 -3.24 11.12 12.85
CA VAL A 77 -3.59 10.87 14.25
C VAL A 77 -2.69 11.66 15.21
N THR A 78 -1.40 11.77 14.87
CA THR A 78 -0.42 12.53 15.66
C THR A 78 -0.71 14.02 15.58
N GLU A 79 -0.96 14.55 14.38
CA GLU A 79 -1.34 15.94 14.16
C GLU A 79 -2.62 16.29 14.93
N ILE A 80 -3.67 15.46 14.85
CA ILE A 80 -4.93 15.67 15.57
C ILE A 80 -4.69 15.70 17.09
N LYS A 81 -3.82 14.83 17.60
CA LYS A 81 -3.51 14.80 19.04
C LYS A 81 -2.83 16.10 19.49
N ILE A 82 -1.84 16.57 18.74
CA ILE A 82 -1.15 17.84 19.02
C ILE A 82 -2.13 19.01 18.93
N LEU A 83 -2.97 19.04 17.89
CA LEU A 83 -3.96 20.09 17.70
C LEU A 83 -4.97 20.14 18.86
N LYS A 84 -5.35 18.97 19.40
CA LYS A 84 -6.23 18.86 20.56
C LYS A 84 -5.57 19.40 21.84
N GLU A 85 -4.30 19.10 22.06
CA GLU A 85 -3.54 19.62 23.20
C GLU A 85 -3.43 21.15 23.13
N ILE A 86 -3.02 21.70 21.98
CA ILE A 86 -2.94 23.15 21.76
C ILE A 86 -4.30 23.82 22.00
N SER A 87 -5.38 23.25 21.45
CA SER A 87 -6.73 23.80 21.64
C SER A 87 -7.15 23.80 23.11
N HIS A 88 -6.78 22.76 23.86
CA HIS A 88 -7.06 22.67 25.28
C HIS A 88 -6.28 23.73 26.08
N ASP A 89 -5.00 23.92 25.77
CA ASP A 89 -4.14 24.90 26.42
C ASP A 89 -4.61 26.33 26.14
N GLN A 90 -4.97 26.64 24.90
CA GLN A 90 -5.56 27.94 24.53
C GLN A 90 -6.86 28.21 25.28
N LEU A 91 -7.72 27.19 25.44
CA LEU A 91 -8.96 27.34 26.20
C LEU A 91 -8.67 27.65 27.68
N ASN A 92 -7.66 27.00 28.26
CA ASN A 92 -7.25 27.25 29.64
C ASN A 92 -6.67 28.65 29.80
N GLU A 93 -5.84 29.11 28.88
CA GLU A 93 -5.31 30.47 28.87
C GLU A 93 -6.44 31.52 28.81
N ILE A 94 -7.40 31.34 27.89
CA ILE A 94 -8.55 32.25 27.76
C ILE A 94 -9.38 32.29 29.06
N LYS A 95 -9.56 31.16 29.74
CA LYS A 95 -10.26 31.12 31.04
C LYS A 95 -9.52 31.89 32.11
N LEU A 96 -8.20 31.72 32.20
CA LEU A 96 -7.36 32.46 33.15
C LEU A 96 -7.39 33.97 32.88
N LEU A 97 -7.26 34.38 31.61
CA LEU A 97 -7.37 35.78 31.20
C LEU A 97 -8.73 36.39 31.57
N ARG A 98 -9.83 35.65 31.36
CA ARG A 98 -11.17 36.09 31.77
C ARG A 98 -11.28 36.27 33.29
N GLN A 99 -10.69 35.38 34.07
CA GLN A 99 -10.69 35.49 35.54
C GLN A 99 -9.87 36.70 36.00
N ASP A 100 -8.71 36.97 35.40
CA ASP A 100 -7.89 38.12 35.76
C ASP A 100 -8.58 39.45 35.44
N LEU A 101 -9.24 39.54 34.27
CA LEU A 101 -10.07 40.69 33.91
C LEU A 101 -11.22 40.92 34.88
N GLN A 102 -11.87 39.86 35.37
CA GLN A 102 -12.93 39.99 36.39
C GLN A 102 -12.38 40.45 37.75
N LYS A 103 -11.20 39.97 38.16
CA LYS A 103 -10.54 40.41 39.39
C LYS A 103 -10.15 41.89 39.35
N ARG A 104 -9.62 42.37 38.21
CA ARG A 104 -9.25 43.79 38.02
C ARG A 104 -10.44 44.75 37.95
N LYS A 105 -11.66 44.24 37.74
CA LYS A 105 -12.90 45.03 37.66
C LYS A 105 -13.59 45.23 39.02
N LYS A 106 -13.12 44.52 40.06
CA LYS A 106 -13.51 44.71 41.46
C LYS A 106 -12.51 45.62 42.15
#